data_AF-A0A7G1IKA3-F1
#
_entry.id   AF-A0A7G1IKA3-F1
#
_cell.length_a   1.000
_cell.length_b   1.000
_cell.length_c   1.000
_cell.angle_alpha   90.00
_cell.angle_beta   90.00
_cell.angle_gamma   90.00
#
_symmetry.space_group_name_H-M   'P 1'
#
loop_
_entity.id
_entity.type
_entity.pdbx_description
1 polymer ?
#
loop_
_entity_poly.entity_id
_entity_poly.type
_entity_poly.pdbx_seq_one_letter_code
_entity_poly.pdbx_strand_id
1 'polypeptide(L)' 'MPIYLGDDITDEDAFDAVRPDGVPIVVRHNEDGDRATAALFALDSPARVAEFTAWLARQLTDAHVN' A
#
# COMPACT_ATOMS: atom_id res chain seq x y z
N MET A 1 -1.25 -1.56 -13.62
CA MET A 1 -0.62 -0.90 -12.48
C MET A 1 -0.76 -1.80 -11.26
N PRO A 2 0.32 -2.46 -10.80
CA PRO A 2 0.32 -3.26 -9.58
C PRO A 2 0.23 -2.39 -8.33
N ILE A 3 -0.40 -2.90 -7.28
CA ILE A 3 -0.48 -2.27 -5.95
C ILE A 3 0.03 -3.30 -4.95
N TYR A 4 0.97 -2.90 -4.10
CA TYR A 4 1.58 -3.78 -3.09
C TYR A 4 1.53 -3.11 -1.72
N LEU A 5 1.07 -3.87 -0.71
CA LEU A 5 0.93 -3.44 0.67
C LEU A 5 1.81 -4.34 1.54
N GLY A 6 2.69 -3.74 2.35
CA GLY A 6 3.58 -4.45 3.27
C GLY A 6 3.77 -3.66 4.56
N ASP A 7 4.16 -4.31 5.65
CA ASP A 7 4.22 -3.74 7.00
C ASP A 7 5.59 -3.81 7.68
N ASP A 8 6.55 -4.59 7.15
CA ASP A 8 7.87 -4.77 7.77
C ASP A 8 9.01 -4.77 6.72
N ILE A 9 10.25 -4.89 7.20
CA ILE A 9 11.48 -4.82 6.39
C ILE A 9 11.54 -5.88 5.26
N THR A 10 10.81 -6.98 5.39
CA THR A 10 10.73 -8.02 4.35
C THR A 10 10.06 -7.53 3.07
N ASP A 11 9.31 -6.45 3.16
CA ASP A 11 8.50 -5.91 2.07
C ASP A 11 9.25 -4.86 1.24
N GLU A 12 10.42 -4.41 1.71
CA GLU A 12 11.23 -3.37 1.05
C GLU A 12 11.69 -3.79 -0.35
N ASP A 13 12.13 -5.04 -0.52
CA ASP A 13 12.51 -5.57 -1.83
C ASP A 13 11.31 -5.59 -2.81
N ALA A 14 10.10 -5.85 -2.29
CA ALA A 14 8.88 -5.82 -3.08
C ALA A 14 8.47 -4.39 -3.44
N PHE A 15 8.67 -3.42 -2.53
CA PHE A 15 8.45 -2.00 -2.83
C PHE A 15 9.35 -1.55 -3.97
N ASP A 16 10.65 -1.85 -3.93
CA ASP A 16 11.58 -1.50 -5.00
C ASP A 16 11.23 -2.15 -6.34
N ALA A 17 10.78 -3.41 -6.32
CA ALA A 17 10.37 -4.13 -7.52
C ALA A 17 9.09 -3.53 -8.16
N VAL A 18 8.15 -3.04 -7.35
CA VAL A 18 6.85 -2.50 -7.80
C VAL A 18 6.92 -1.01 -8.14
N ARG A 19 7.91 -0.29 -7.61
CA ARG A 19 8.07 1.16 -7.79
C ARG A 19 8.08 1.69 -9.25
N PRO A 20 8.62 0.99 -10.27
CA PRO A 20 8.71 1.53 -11.62
C PRO A 20 7.36 1.84 -12.28
N ASP A 21 6.34 1.02 -12.03
CA ASP A 21 5.04 1.09 -12.72
C ASP A 21 3.83 0.82 -11.80
N GLY A 22 4.07 0.75 -10.48
CA GLY A 22 3.09 0.40 -9.47
C GLY A 22 3.01 1.36 -8.29
N VAL A 23 2.25 0.91 -7.28
CA VAL A 23 1.92 1.69 -6.08
C VAL A 23 2.35 0.87 -4.85
N PRO A 24 3.60 1.02 -4.39
CA PRO A 24 4.04 0.44 -3.13
C PRO A 24 3.57 1.27 -1.94
N ILE A 25 2.90 0.62 -0.98
CA ILE A 25 2.28 1.26 0.19
C ILE A 25 2.77 0.53 1.46
N VAL A 26 3.39 1.27 2.37
CA VAL A 26 3.75 0.75 3.71
C VAL A 26 2.56 0.84 4.66
N VAL A 27 2.34 -0.18 5.48
CA VAL A 27 1.36 -0.19 6.56
C VAL A 27 2.11 0.06 7.86
N ARG A 28 1.91 1.25 8.42
CA ARG A 28 2.53 1.62 9.69
C ARG A 28 1.92 0.80 10.82
N HIS A 29 2.77 0.40 11.75
CA HIS A 29 2.38 -0.08 13.05
C HIS A 29 3.11 0.72 14.13
N ASN A 30 2.53 0.80 15.33
CA ASN A 30 2.94 1.74 16.39
C ASN A 30 4.39 1.52 16.90
N GLU A 31 5.06 0.44 16.52
CA GLU A 31 6.41 0.08 16.98
C GLU A 31 7.51 0.48 15.99
N ASP A 32 7.16 0.90 14.77
CA ASP A 32 8.09 1.10 13.65
C ASP A 32 8.34 2.56 13.26
N GLY A 33 8.15 3.44 14.24
CA GLY A 33 8.31 4.89 14.09
C GLY A 33 9.69 5.26 13.52
N ASP A 34 9.67 5.68 12.25
CA ASP A 34 10.75 6.31 11.49
C ASP A 34 11.76 5.38 10.77
N ARG A 35 11.36 4.15 10.42
CA ARG A 35 12.14 3.34 9.47
C ARG A 35 12.09 3.95 8.06
N ALA A 36 13.25 4.02 7.41
CA ALA A 36 13.34 4.37 5.99
C ALA A 36 12.64 3.27 5.16
N THR A 37 11.85 3.66 4.17
CA THR A 37 11.10 2.74 3.31
C THR A 37 11.15 3.19 1.85
N ALA A 38 11.19 2.23 0.94
CA ALA A 38 11.05 2.40 -0.50
C ALA A 38 9.59 2.60 -0.95
N ALA A 39 8.62 2.44 -0.03
CA ALA A 39 7.22 2.73 -0.31
C ALA A 39 6.98 4.21 -0.68
N LEU A 40 6.02 4.44 -1.57
CA LEU A 40 5.65 5.79 -2.01
C LEU A 40 4.53 6.40 -1.15
N PHE A 41 3.73 5.55 -0.51
CA PHE A 41 2.59 5.93 0.31
C PHE A 41 2.57 5.14 1.61
N ALA A 42 1.82 5.63 2.59
CA ALA A 42 1.64 4.97 3.88
C ALA A 42 0.18 4.89 4.28
N LEU A 43 -0.19 3.80 4.96
CA LEU A 43 -1.42 3.66 5.73
C LEU A 43 -1.08 3.62 7.21
N ASP A 44 -1.80 4.38 8.03
CA ASP A 44 -1.42 4.59 9.44
C ASP A 44 -1.66 3.37 10.34
N SER A 45 -2.44 2.40 9.89
CA SER A 45 -2.68 1.17 10.65
C SER A 45 -3.20 0.04 9.76
N PRO A 46 -3.13 -1.23 10.24
CA PRO A 46 -3.75 -2.36 9.55
C PRO A 46 -5.25 -2.18 9.31
N ALA A 47 -5.97 -1.46 10.17
CA ALA A 47 -7.39 -1.19 9.97
C ALA A 47 -7.65 -0.36 8.69
N ARG A 48 -6.73 0.56 8.35
CA ARG A 48 -6.83 1.39 7.14
C ARG A 48 -6.66 0.58 5.86
N VAL A 49 -6.05 -0.60 5.91
CA VAL A 49 -5.94 -1.52 4.77
C VAL A 49 -7.31 -1.99 4.31
N ALA A 50 -8.18 -2.37 5.25
CA ALA A 50 -9.54 -2.81 4.95
C ALA A 50 -10.37 -1.68 4.32
N GLU A 51 -10.26 -0.46 4.88
CA GLU A 51 -10.94 0.72 4.33
C GLU A 51 -10.45 1.07 2.93
N PHE A 52 -9.13 1.06 2.72
CA PHE A 52 -8.50 1.35 1.43
C PHE A 52 -8.92 0.33 0.36
N THR A 53 -8.87 -0.97 0.66
CA THR A 53 -9.24 -2.02 -0.29
C THR A 53 -10.73 -1.98 -0.64
N ALA A 54 -11.60 -1.72 0.34
CA ALA A 54 -13.02 -1.52 0.09
C ALA A 54 -13.30 -0.30 -0.80
N TRP A 55 -12.63 0.82 -0.54
CA TRP A 55 -12.71 2.01 -1.39
C TRP A 55 -12.22 1.72 -2.81
N LEU A 56 -11.06 1.09 -2.96
CA LEU A 56 -10.47 0.74 -4.25
C LEU A 56 -11.41 -0.16 -5.08
N ALA A 57 -12.01 -1.18 -4.45
CA ALA A 57 -12.96 -2.06 -5.12
C ALA A 57 -14.18 -1.30 -5.66
N ARG A 58 -14.69 -0.32 -4.91
CA ARG A 58 -15.80 0.55 -5.36
C ARG A 58 -15.38 1.40 -6.55
N GLN A 59 -14.21 2.04 -6.48
CA GLN A 59 -13.70 2.87 -7.58
C GLN A 59 -13.48 2.06 -8.86
N LEU A 60 -12.96 0.84 -8.75
CA LEU A 60 -12.77 -0.04 -9.90
C LEU A 60 -14.09 -0.52 -10.49
N THR A 61 -15.08 -0.78 -9.64
CA THR A 61 -16.43 -1.15 -10.08
C THR A 61 -17.05 0.00 -10.85
N ASP A 62 -17.08 1.21 -10.27
CA ASP A 62 -17.67 2.40 -10.87
C ASP A 62 -16.97 2.80 -12.18
N ALA A 63 -15.64 2.64 -12.26
CA ALA A 63 -14.87 2.86 -13.47
C ALA A 63 -15.14 1.83 -14.59
N HIS A 64 -15.66 0.64 -14.24
CA HIS A 64 -16.06 -0.38 -15.21
C HIS A 64 -17.49 -0.20 -15.75
N VAL A 65 -18.30 0.64 -15.10
CA VAL A 65 -19.69 0.92 -15.53
C VAL A 65 -19.79 2.15 -16.43
N ASN A 66 -18.67 2.83 -16.72
CA ASN A 66 -18.57 4.05 -17.52
C ASN A 66 -17.80 3.79 -18.82
#